data_AF-A0A3N0ZKQ8-F1
#
_entry.id   AF-A0A3N0ZKQ8-F1
#
_cell.length_a   1.000
_cell.length_b   1.000
_cell.length_c   1.000
_cell.angle_alpha   90.00
_cell.angle_beta   90.00
_cell.angle_gamma   90.00
#
_symmetry.space_group_name_H-M   'P 1'
#
loop_
_entity.id
_entity.type
_entity.pdbx_description
1 polymer ?
#
loop_
_entity_poly.entity_id
_entity_poly.type
_entity_poly.pdbx_seq_one_letter_code
_entity_poly.pdbx_strand_id
1 'polypeptide(L)'
;MKIRFVWALLLVFILLSCSTTKRKRDFDLLREFADSPDTNVGTVYLKGTKSIDSVDPNLLRYDIWRIEIDKYPETVKLFARVYDDKGNFITNMADPYRKTDHKYFAFLEEYLGKVYNVRRVEIPNFKVREFGAGDSIPYYVALTVDYSGSMSGVTNAIFEGAELFISMKYDNDKIAFCSFNKDFDLKISFETNKEKLLKQFREKRTQSFGFYSALYDAVRRSVELFKEMPDDGNPRLVVVFSDGDDNYSRTKIGEIIGLARNLNVHIFCVAFGYSIDENLQEISFNTGGKFYKAFSKDDLKRIFFDIYMSLRNYYLITYKPPKFWGYHRVVSYLDIPGRKDSLWAEGFYDTSEMWRDTGDSFVRPILFDFDKWDIKPESYAIIDEIVDQMLSRPKLRLEIQGHTDNIGTIEYNQRLSERRAKAVYDALVERGVDPKRLRWRGFGMSQPVAPNDTEEGRAKNRRTQFVILAK
;
A
#
# COMPACT_ATOMS: atom_id res chain seq x y z
N MET A 1 -51.11 -37.35 39.03
CA MET A 1 -50.11 -36.44 39.66
C MET A 1 -48.76 -37.15 39.60
N LYS A 2 -47.69 -36.44 39.21
CA LYS A 2 -46.52 -36.88 38.41
C LYS A 2 -45.90 -38.27 38.70
N ILE A 3 -45.48 -38.86 37.57
CA ILE A 3 -45.17 -40.26 37.23
C ILE A 3 -43.66 -40.51 37.26
N ARG A 4 -43.29 -41.62 37.92
CA ARG A 4 -42.37 -42.73 37.54
C ARG A 4 -40.94 -42.41 37.07
N PHE A 5 -39.91 -42.89 37.76
CA PHE A 5 -39.36 -44.27 37.86
C PHE A 5 -38.20 -44.49 36.87
N VAL A 6 -37.13 -44.98 37.49
CA VAL A 6 -35.82 -45.40 37.01
C VAL A 6 -35.93 -46.47 35.92
N TRP A 7 -34.93 -46.56 35.03
CA TRP A 7 -34.08 -47.75 34.77
C TRP A 7 -33.42 -47.69 33.38
N ALA A 8 -32.11 -47.98 33.40
CA ALA A 8 -31.25 -48.18 32.25
C ALA A 8 -31.55 -49.51 31.55
N LEU A 9 -31.39 -49.58 30.21
CA LEU A 9 -30.75 -50.72 29.54
C LEU A 9 -30.45 -50.44 28.05
N LEU A 10 -29.41 -51.12 27.57
CA LEU A 10 -28.81 -51.15 26.23
C LEU A 10 -29.78 -51.11 25.04
N LEU A 11 -29.32 -50.55 23.91
CA LEU A 11 -29.55 -51.19 22.61
C LEU A 11 -28.55 -50.80 21.52
N VAL A 12 -28.19 -51.83 20.77
CA VAL A 12 -27.21 -51.97 19.70
C VAL A 12 -27.72 -51.38 18.37
N PHE A 13 -26.77 -50.88 17.59
CA PHE A 13 -26.76 -50.48 16.17
C PHE A 13 -27.93 -50.94 15.27
N ILE A 14 -28.50 -49.95 14.54
CA ILE A 14 -29.03 -50.13 13.18
C ILE A 14 -28.29 -49.17 12.25
N LEU A 15 -27.54 -49.73 11.31
CA LEU A 15 -27.01 -49.05 10.14
C LEU A 15 -28.15 -48.82 9.15
N LEU A 16 -28.48 -47.56 8.86
CA LEU A 16 -29.15 -47.18 7.62
C LEU A 16 -28.35 -46.05 6.98
N SER A 17 -27.79 -46.40 5.83
CA SER A 17 -27.17 -45.51 4.85
C SER A 17 -28.12 -44.36 4.49
N CYS A 18 -27.81 -43.17 5.00
CA CYS A 18 -28.16 -41.93 4.32
C CYS A 18 -26.89 -41.45 3.64
N SER A 19 -26.95 -41.35 2.31
CA SER A 19 -25.88 -40.80 1.48
C SER A 19 -25.38 -39.50 2.09
N THR A 20 -24.13 -39.51 2.55
CA THR A 20 -23.45 -38.29 2.93
C THR A 20 -23.27 -37.48 1.65
N THR A 21 -24.14 -36.49 1.43
CA THR A 21 -23.75 -35.34 0.63
C THR A 21 -22.50 -34.80 1.30
N LYS A 22 -21.34 -35.01 0.67
CA LYS A 22 -20.06 -34.39 1.05
C LYS A 22 -20.37 -32.93 1.35
N ARG A 23 -20.28 -32.54 2.63
CA ARG A 23 -20.41 -31.15 3.03
C ARG A 23 -19.31 -30.41 2.28
N LYS A 24 -19.66 -29.61 1.28
CA LYS A 24 -18.72 -28.75 0.56
C LYS A 24 -17.98 -27.94 1.62
N ARG A 25 -16.65 -27.99 1.61
CA ARG A 25 -15.83 -27.15 2.50
C ARG A 25 -16.05 -25.70 2.07
N ASP A 26 -15.98 -24.74 2.99
CA ASP A 26 -16.19 -23.31 2.71
C ASP A 26 -15.41 -22.81 1.48
N PHE A 27 -14.28 -23.44 1.20
CA PHE A 27 -13.44 -23.20 0.02
C PHE A 27 -14.10 -23.49 -1.34
N ASP A 28 -14.97 -24.49 -1.43
CA ASP A 28 -15.66 -24.87 -2.67
C ASP A 28 -16.92 -24.01 -2.91
N LEU A 29 -17.48 -23.38 -1.87
CA LEU A 29 -18.64 -22.48 -1.97
C LEU A 29 -18.25 -21.10 -2.53
N LEU A 30 -16.98 -20.68 -2.39
CA LEU A 30 -16.46 -19.40 -2.89
C LEU A 30 -16.46 -19.30 -4.42
N ARG A 31 -16.39 -20.44 -5.12
CA ARG A 31 -16.36 -20.49 -6.58
C ARG A 31 -17.70 -20.03 -7.19
N GLU A 32 -18.82 -20.31 -6.52
CA GLU A 32 -20.17 -20.00 -7.02
C GLU A 32 -20.50 -18.50 -6.93
N PHE A 33 -19.78 -17.71 -6.11
CA PHE A 33 -19.97 -16.24 -5.99
C PHE A 33 -18.96 -15.42 -6.81
N ALA A 34 -17.81 -16.01 -7.17
CA ALA A 34 -16.81 -15.36 -8.02
C ALA A 34 -17.28 -15.21 -9.49
N ASP A 35 -18.32 -15.94 -9.89
CA ASP A 35 -18.94 -15.87 -11.23
C ASP A 35 -19.96 -14.72 -11.38
N SER A 36 -19.92 -13.69 -10.50
CA SER A 36 -20.74 -12.48 -10.67
C SER A 36 -20.32 -11.68 -11.93
N PRO A 37 -21.24 -11.23 -12.79
CA PRO A 37 -20.90 -10.67 -14.10
C PRO A 37 -20.12 -9.35 -14.07
N ASP A 38 -20.12 -8.62 -12.95
CA ASP A 38 -19.59 -7.25 -12.87
C ASP A 38 -18.07 -7.15 -12.57
N THR A 39 -17.37 -8.27 -12.36
CA THR A 39 -15.91 -8.28 -12.07
C THR A 39 -15.07 -8.99 -13.14
N ASN A 40 -15.66 -9.41 -14.26
CA ASN A 40 -15.06 -10.39 -15.15
C ASN A 40 -14.19 -9.80 -16.28
N VAL A 41 -13.20 -8.99 -15.91
CA VAL A 41 -11.90 -9.06 -16.59
C VAL A 41 -11.00 -9.86 -15.66
N GLY A 42 -11.02 -11.19 -15.78
CA GLY A 42 -10.29 -12.08 -14.89
C GLY A 42 -8.84 -11.62 -14.68
N THR A 43 -8.42 -11.57 -13.41
CA THR A 43 -7.06 -11.22 -13.01
C THR A 43 -6.07 -12.11 -13.76
N VAL A 44 -5.22 -11.50 -14.58
CA VAL A 44 -4.17 -12.21 -15.31
C VAL A 44 -2.89 -12.13 -14.49
N TYR A 45 -2.39 -13.30 -14.12
CA TYR A 45 -1.11 -13.47 -13.44
C TYR A 45 -0.03 -13.76 -14.46
N LEU A 46 1.15 -13.15 -14.27
CA LEU A 46 2.29 -13.46 -15.13
C LEU A 46 2.68 -14.93 -15.00
N LYS A 47 3.09 -15.54 -16.12
CA LYS A 47 3.56 -16.93 -16.19
C LYS A 47 4.77 -17.16 -17.12
N GLY A 48 5.16 -16.14 -17.88
CA GLY A 48 6.25 -16.24 -18.85
C GLY A 48 6.56 -14.89 -19.51
N THR A 49 7.35 -14.93 -20.57
CA THR A 49 7.73 -13.76 -21.37
C THR A 49 7.54 -14.02 -22.87
N LYS A 50 7.28 -12.97 -23.64
CA LYS A 50 7.26 -12.99 -25.12
C LYS A 50 7.74 -11.67 -25.68
N SER A 51 8.36 -11.71 -26.86
CA SER A 51 8.74 -10.49 -27.58
C SER A 51 7.51 -9.77 -28.13
N ILE A 52 7.53 -8.42 -28.14
CA ILE A 52 6.51 -7.59 -28.79
C ILE A 52 6.26 -7.96 -30.26
N ASP A 53 7.28 -8.48 -30.95
CA ASP A 53 7.20 -8.92 -32.36
C ASP A 53 6.38 -10.22 -32.55
N SER A 54 6.01 -10.91 -31.46
CA SER A 54 5.42 -12.27 -31.49
C SER A 54 4.06 -12.34 -30.79
N VAL A 55 3.38 -11.22 -30.63
CA VAL A 55 2.09 -11.11 -29.93
C VAL A 55 1.09 -10.31 -30.75
N ASP A 56 -0.21 -10.53 -30.47
CA ASP A 56 -1.28 -9.71 -31.03
C ASP A 56 -1.36 -8.38 -30.26
N PRO A 57 -1.12 -7.23 -30.90
CA PRO A 57 -1.22 -5.90 -30.29
C PRO A 57 -2.55 -5.64 -29.57
N ASN A 58 -3.64 -6.23 -30.04
CA ASN A 58 -5.00 -5.98 -29.53
C ASN A 58 -5.31 -6.78 -28.26
N LEU A 59 -4.52 -7.81 -27.95
CA LEU A 59 -4.66 -8.62 -26.73
C LEU A 59 -3.76 -8.14 -25.59
N LEU A 60 -2.98 -7.09 -25.82
CA LEU A 60 -2.11 -6.52 -24.80
C LEU A 60 -2.89 -5.78 -23.72
N ARG A 61 -2.41 -5.93 -22.49
CA ARG A 61 -2.81 -5.22 -21.28
C ARG A 61 -1.59 -4.50 -20.70
N TYR A 62 -1.84 -3.45 -19.95
CA TYR A 62 -0.81 -2.62 -19.35
C TYR A 62 -1.23 -2.23 -17.92
N ASP A 63 -0.33 -2.41 -16.95
CA ASP A 63 -0.55 -1.92 -15.58
C ASP A 63 0.69 -1.27 -14.96
N ILE A 64 0.45 -0.43 -13.96
CA ILE A 64 1.46 0.05 -13.01
C ILE A 64 1.17 -0.66 -11.70
N TRP A 65 2.05 -1.57 -11.31
CA TRP A 65 1.79 -2.48 -10.20
C TRP A 65 2.53 -2.08 -8.91
N ARG A 66 3.48 -1.14 -9.00
CA ARG A 66 4.21 -0.56 -7.87
C ARG A 66 4.68 0.86 -8.17
N ILE A 67 4.67 1.71 -7.15
CA ILE A 67 5.17 3.10 -7.20
C ILE A 67 6.11 3.33 -6.02
N GLU A 68 7.27 3.94 -6.27
CA GLU A 68 8.20 4.42 -5.24
C GLU A 68 8.25 5.96 -5.24
N ILE A 69 8.07 6.55 -4.06
CA ILE A 69 8.05 8.01 -3.86
C ILE A 69 9.04 8.50 -2.78
N ASP A 70 10.00 7.66 -2.38
CA ASP A 70 10.90 7.94 -1.25
C ASP A 70 11.85 9.13 -1.51
N LYS A 71 12.06 9.47 -2.78
CA LYS A 71 12.83 10.63 -3.23
C LYS A 71 11.96 11.78 -3.74
N TYR A 72 10.67 11.79 -3.41
CA TYR A 72 9.78 12.88 -3.78
C TYR A 72 10.21 14.22 -3.16
N PRO A 73 10.16 15.35 -3.89
CA PRO A 73 9.68 15.53 -5.27
C PRO A 73 10.75 15.36 -6.34
N GLU A 74 11.93 14.85 -6.01
CA GLU A 74 13.06 14.80 -6.94
C GLU A 74 12.90 13.70 -7.97
N THR A 75 12.28 12.59 -7.59
CA THR A 75 12.00 11.48 -8.49
C THR A 75 10.83 10.65 -7.98
N VAL A 76 9.98 10.21 -8.91
CA VAL A 76 9.03 9.11 -8.73
C VAL A 76 9.41 7.99 -9.71
N LYS A 77 9.25 6.75 -9.24
CA LYS A 77 9.46 5.56 -10.07
C LYS A 77 8.17 4.75 -10.15
N LEU A 78 7.79 4.39 -11.36
CA LEU A 78 6.67 3.51 -11.65
C LEU A 78 7.22 2.18 -12.16
N PHE A 79 6.73 1.09 -11.58
CA PHE A 79 7.03 -0.26 -11.99
C PHE A 79 5.83 -0.76 -12.75
N ALA A 80 5.99 -0.91 -14.07
CA ALA A 80 4.91 -1.18 -14.98
C ALA A 80 5.11 -2.51 -15.71
N ARG A 81 4.03 -3.12 -16.19
CA ARG A 81 4.06 -4.39 -16.93
C ARG A 81 3.14 -4.33 -18.13
N VAL A 82 3.65 -4.72 -19.28
CA VAL A 82 2.83 -5.00 -20.46
C VAL A 82 2.73 -6.52 -20.59
N TYR A 83 1.53 -7.06 -20.79
CA TYR A 83 1.34 -8.51 -20.87
C TYR A 83 0.19 -8.90 -21.79
N ASP A 84 0.25 -10.11 -22.34
CA ASP A 84 -0.86 -10.67 -23.12
C ASP A 84 -1.96 -11.27 -22.22
N ASP A 85 -3.10 -11.60 -22.81
CA ASP A 85 -4.24 -12.28 -22.19
C ASP A 85 -3.89 -13.65 -21.58
N LYS A 86 -2.73 -14.21 -21.92
CA LYS A 86 -2.20 -15.48 -21.42
C LYS A 86 -1.23 -15.29 -20.26
N GLY A 87 -0.91 -14.06 -19.84
CA GLY A 87 0.01 -13.77 -18.75
C GLY A 87 1.48 -13.82 -19.16
N ASN A 88 1.81 -13.62 -20.42
CA ASN A 88 3.20 -13.44 -20.83
C ASN A 88 3.55 -11.95 -20.71
N PHE A 89 4.58 -11.62 -19.94
CA PHE A 89 5.17 -10.28 -19.96
C PHE A 89 5.76 -10.00 -21.34
N ILE A 90 5.44 -8.86 -21.92
CA ILE A 90 5.94 -8.46 -23.22
C ILE A 90 7.30 -7.80 -23.05
N THR A 91 8.29 -8.25 -23.82
CA THR A 91 9.67 -7.76 -23.81
C THR A 91 9.99 -6.98 -25.10
N ASN A 92 11.15 -6.34 -25.12
CA ASN A 92 11.73 -5.57 -26.22
C ASN A 92 10.98 -4.26 -26.55
N MET A 93 10.33 -3.64 -25.56
CA MET A 93 9.63 -2.35 -25.71
C MET A 93 10.40 -1.15 -25.14
N ALA A 94 11.44 -1.37 -24.33
CA ALA A 94 12.31 -0.29 -23.84
C ALA A 94 13.78 -0.72 -23.75
N ASP A 95 14.66 0.27 -23.66
CA ASP A 95 16.10 0.02 -23.55
C ASP A 95 16.42 -0.72 -22.23
N PRO A 96 17.44 -1.60 -22.18
CA PRO A 96 18.41 -1.87 -23.24
C PRO A 96 17.96 -2.95 -24.25
N TYR A 97 16.78 -3.55 -24.06
CA TYR A 97 16.36 -4.73 -24.82
C TYR A 97 15.52 -4.42 -26.06
N ARG A 98 15.09 -3.17 -26.24
CA ARG A 98 14.33 -2.74 -27.40
C ARG A 98 15.11 -2.95 -28.70
N LYS A 99 14.42 -3.51 -29.71
CA LYS A 99 15.01 -3.86 -31.01
C LYS A 99 14.77 -2.84 -32.12
N THR A 100 13.79 -1.94 -31.94
CA THR A 100 13.33 -0.97 -32.94
C THR A 100 13.49 0.45 -32.42
N ASP A 101 13.62 1.44 -33.30
CA ASP A 101 13.63 2.85 -32.89
C ASP A 101 12.27 3.36 -32.37
N HIS A 102 11.19 2.57 -32.57
CA HIS A 102 9.85 2.88 -32.07
C HIS A 102 9.85 3.13 -30.56
N LYS A 103 9.24 4.24 -30.14
CA LYS A 103 9.10 4.59 -28.72
C LYS A 103 7.73 4.15 -28.24
N TYR A 104 7.67 2.96 -27.66
CA TYR A 104 6.41 2.39 -27.18
C TYR A 104 5.80 3.19 -26.02
N PHE A 105 6.62 3.78 -25.14
CA PHE A 105 6.13 4.63 -24.05
C PHE A 105 6.03 6.07 -24.53
N ALA A 106 4.83 6.50 -24.87
CA ALA A 106 4.60 7.70 -25.66
C ALA A 106 4.39 8.96 -24.79
N PHE A 107 3.63 8.83 -23.71
CA PHE A 107 3.16 9.98 -22.95
C PHE A 107 2.92 9.64 -21.48
N LEU A 108 3.13 10.62 -20.60
CA LEU A 108 2.93 10.52 -19.16
C LEU A 108 2.29 11.82 -18.66
N GLU A 109 1.27 11.70 -17.82
CA GLU A 109 0.60 12.83 -17.19
C GLU A 109 0.27 12.51 -15.73
N GLU A 110 0.10 13.57 -14.93
CA GLU A 110 -0.42 13.47 -13.57
C GLU A 110 -1.68 14.31 -13.40
N TYR A 111 -2.59 13.79 -12.57
CA TYR A 111 -3.72 14.53 -12.02
C TYR A 111 -3.44 14.78 -10.54
N LEU A 112 -3.39 16.05 -10.17
CA LEU A 112 -3.14 16.52 -8.80
C LEU A 112 -4.48 16.81 -8.11
N GLY A 113 -4.72 16.15 -6.98
CA GLY A 113 -6.00 16.16 -6.27
C GLY A 113 -6.88 14.98 -6.68
N LYS A 114 -7.90 14.68 -5.88
CA LYS A 114 -8.78 13.52 -6.09
C LYS A 114 -10.23 13.89 -6.36
N VAL A 115 -10.75 14.91 -5.69
CA VAL A 115 -12.18 15.30 -5.80
C VAL A 115 -12.37 16.79 -6.03
N TYR A 116 -11.44 17.64 -5.59
CA TYR A 116 -11.57 19.10 -5.66
C TYR A 116 -10.38 19.73 -6.36
N ASN A 117 -10.66 20.67 -7.27
CA ASN A 117 -9.67 21.39 -8.06
C ASN A 117 -8.61 20.44 -8.68
N VAL A 118 -9.07 19.34 -9.29
CA VAL A 118 -8.19 18.32 -9.87
C VAL A 118 -7.48 18.92 -11.09
N ARG A 119 -6.15 18.98 -11.06
CA ARG A 119 -5.34 19.61 -12.11
C ARG A 119 -4.57 18.57 -12.90
N ARG A 120 -4.76 18.54 -14.22
CA ARG A 120 -3.94 17.76 -15.15
C ARG A 120 -2.62 18.47 -15.41
N VAL A 121 -1.51 17.75 -15.31
CA VAL A 121 -0.14 18.21 -15.55
C VAL A 121 0.55 17.21 -16.46
N GLU A 122 1.02 17.66 -17.62
CA GLU A 122 1.79 16.83 -18.53
C GLU A 122 3.21 16.65 -18.01
N ILE A 123 3.78 15.45 -18.15
CA ILE A 123 5.16 15.14 -17.76
C ILE A 123 6.00 15.01 -19.05
N PRO A 124 6.62 16.11 -19.52
CA PRO A 124 7.28 16.11 -20.82
C PRO A 124 8.55 15.25 -20.88
N ASN A 125 9.13 14.94 -19.72
CA ASN A 125 10.39 14.21 -19.62
C ASN A 125 10.28 13.06 -18.62
N PHE A 126 10.39 11.83 -19.13
CA PHE A 126 10.50 10.62 -18.34
C PHE A 126 11.48 9.65 -19.03
N LYS A 127 12.02 8.71 -18.26
CA LYS A 127 12.91 7.65 -18.76
C LYS A 127 12.24 6.32 -18.55
N VAL A 128 12.41 5.40 -19.50
CA VAL A 128 11.93 4.03 -19.36
C VAL A 128 13.09 3.07 -19.56
N ARG A 129 13.25 2.14 -18.63
CA ARG A 129 14.16 1.01 -18.75
C ARG A 129 13.40 -0.30 -18.60
N GLU A 130 13.60 -1.22 -19.53
CA GLU A 130 13.11 -2.60 -19.42
C GLU A 130 14.05 -3.41 -18.53
N PHE A 131 13.51 -4.12 -17.55
CA PHE A 131 14.23 -5.09 -16.72
C PHE A 131 13.73 -6.50 -17.03
N GLY A 132 14.65 -7.46 -17.04
CA GLY A 132 14.37 -8.86 -17.33
C GLY A 132 15.37 -9.82 -16.67
N ALA A 133 15.28 -11.10 -17.06
CA ALA A 133 16.13 -12.16 -16.52
C ALA A 133 17.64 -11.87 -16.62
N GLY A 134 18.08 -11.12 -17.64
CA GLY A 134 19.49 -10.79 -17.86
C GLY A 134 20.08 -9.83 -16.83
N ASP A 135 19.26 -9.04 -16.11
CA ASP A 135 19.75 -8.04 -15.15
C ASP A 135 20.23 -8.64 -13.83
N SER A 136 19.75 -9.85 -13.48
CA SER A 136 20.17 -10.60 -12.29
C SER A 136 20.17 -9.79 -10.97
N ILE A 137 19.22 -8.86 -10.80
CA ILE A 137 19.12 -8.01 -9.60
C ILE A 137 18.88 -8.86 -8.35
N PRO A 138 19.73 -8.82 -7.32
CA PRO A 138 19.48 -9.52 -6.07
C PRO A 138 18.28 -8.93 -5.32
N TYR A 139 17.42 -9.79 -4.78
CA TYR A 139 16.30 -9.37 -3.92
C TYR A 139 16.44 -9.90 -2.50
N TYR A 140 16.03 -9.08 -1.54
CA TYR A 140 15.88 -9.47 -0.14
C TYR A 140 14.40 -9.64 0.17
N VAL A 141 13.95 -10.87 0.41
CA VAL A 141 12.52 -11.20 0.57
C VAL A 141 12.28 -11.90 1.91
N ALA A 142 11.41 -11.36 2.73
CA ALA A 142 10.87 -12.06 3.91
C ALA A 142 9.47 -12.57 3.59
N LEU A 143 9.28 -13.89 3.59
CA LEU A 143 7.97 -14.51 3.47
C LEU A 143 7.39 -14.71 4.87
N THR A 144 6.29 -14.02 5.17
CA THR A 144 5.65 -14.01 6.49
C THR A 144 4.26 -14.63 6.40
N VAL A 145 4.06 -15.77 7.07
CA VAL A 145 2.84 -16.56 6.95
C VAL A 145 2.09 -16.62 8.27
N ASP A 146 0.79 -16.36 8.19
CA ASP A 146 -0.14 -16.48 9.30
C ASP A 146 -0.42 -17.96 9.63
N TYR A 147 -0.13 -18.33 10.87
CA TYR A 147 -0.25 -19.68 11.44
C TYR A 147 -1.39 -19.75 12.47
N SER A 148 -2.31 -18.79 12.43
CA SER A 148 -3.55 -18.82 13.19
C SER A 148 -4.48 -19.96 12.74
N GLY A 149 -5.45 -20.31 13.59
CA GLY A 149 -6.35 -21.45 13.37
C GLY A 149 -7.24 -21.31 12.12
N SER A 150 -7.62 -20.08 11.76
CA SER A 150 -8.44 -19.78 10.58
C SER A 150 -7.72 -20.12 9.27
N MET A 151 -6.40 -20.10 9.26
CA MET A 151 -5.57 -20.40 8.08
C MET A 151 -5.41 -21.89 7.78
N SER A 152 -5.83 -22.78 8.70
CA SER A 152 -5.59 -24.24 8.62
C SER A 152 -6.06 -24.91 7.30
N GLY A 153 -7.10 -24.39 6.66
CA GLY A 153 -7.62 -24.90 5.39
C GLY A 153 -6.74 -24.60 4.17
N VAL A 154 -5.87 -23.59 4.26
CA VAL A 154 -5.05 -23.06 3.15
C VAL A 154 -3.55 -23.22 3.35
N THR A 155 -3.09 -23.51 4.57
CA THR A 155 -1.67 -23.60 4.93
C THR A 155 -0.83 -24.48 3.99
N ASN A 156 -1.33 -25.67 3.62
CA ASN A 156 -0.59 -26.55 2.71
C ASN A 156 -0.36 -25.92 1.33
N ALA A 157 -1.32 -25.15 0.82
CA ALA A 157 -1.17 -24.45 -0.45
C ALA A 157 -0.15 -23.31 -0.35
N ILE A 158 -0.10 -22.62 0.80
CA ILE A 158 0.94 -21.62 1.09
C ILE A 158 2.31 -22.29 1.14
N PHE A 159 2.42 -23.47 1.74
CA PHE A 159 3.69 -24.21 1.78
C PHE A 159 4.17 -24.65 0.40
N GLU A 160 3.26 -25.18 -0.44
CA GLU A 160 3.58 -25.51 -1.83
C GLU A 160 4.03 -24.27 -2.63
N GLY A 161 3.33 -23.15 -2.46
CA GLY A 161 3.65 -21.90 -3.13
C GLY A 161 4.97 -21.26 -2.67
N ALA A 162 5.25 -21.27 -1.36
CA ALA A 162 6.51 -20.81 -0.81
C ALA A 162 7.68 -21.70 -1.24
N GLU A 163 7.49 -23.02 -1.30
CA GLU A 163 8.49 -23.95 -1.82
C GLU A 163 8.79 -23.68 -3.30
N LEU A 164 7.75 -23.43 -4.11
CA LEU A 164 7.90 -23.01 -5.50
C LEU A 164 8.66 -21.67 -5.60
N PHE A 165 8.28 -20.66 -4.81
CA PHE A 165 8.94 -19.36 -4.78
C PHE A 165 10.43 -19.49 -4.46
N ILE A 166 10.78 -20.26 -3.43
CA ILE A 166 12.17 -20.54 -3.06
C ILE A 166 12.90 -21.28 -4.19
N SER A 167 12.25 -22.24 -4.85
CA SER A 167 12.87 -23.00 -5.94
C SER A 167 13.24 -22.14 -7.15
N MET A 168 12.50 -21.04 -7.36
CA MET A 168 12.74 -20.09 -8.43
C MET A 168 13.80 -19.04 -8.08
N LYS A 169 14.29 -18.94 -6.83
CA LYS A 169 15.24 -17.89 -6.45
C LYS A 169 16.48 -17.84 -7.36
N TYR A 170 16.97 -16.64 -7.64
CA TYR A 170 18.28 -16.42 -8.26
C TYR A 170 19.37 -16.58 -7.21
N ASP A 171 20.59 -16.87 -7.62
CA ASP A 171 21.66 -17.26 -6.70
C ASP A 171 21.91 -16.20 -5.61
N ASN A 172 21.90 -14.92 -5.98
CA ASN A 172 22.17 -13.82 -5.05
C ASN A 172 20.94 -13.34 -4.25
N ASP A 173 19.75 -13.88 -4.51
CA ASP A 173 18.59 -13.58 -3.68
C ASP A 173 18.81 -14.08 -2.27
N LYS A 174 18.31 -13.32 -1.29
CA LYS A 174 18.26 -13.74 0.10
C LYS A 174 16.80 -13.82 0.52
N ILE A 175 16.41 -15.00 0.99
CA ILE A 175 15.03 -15.24 1.42
C ILE A 175 15.04 -15.61 2.90
N ALA A 176 14.20 -14.94 3.68
CA ALA A 176 13.86 -15.30 5.04
C ALA A 176 12.45 -15.93 5.07
N PHE A 177 12.20 -16.80 6.04
CA PHE A 177 10.89 -17.38 6.27
C PHE A 177 10.46 -17.14 7.71
N CYS A 178 9.29 -16.54 7.87
CA CYS A 178 8.69 -16.16 9.12
C CYS A 178 7.28 -16.74 9.22
N SER A 179 6.86 -17.01 10.45
CA SER A 179 5.46 -17.31 10.75
C SER A 179 5.00 -16.47 11.92
N PHE A 180 3.69 -16.35 12.10
CA PHE A 180 3.15 -15.75 13.31
C PHE A 180 1.82 -16.38 13.73
N ASN A 181 1.56 -16.34 15.02
CA ASN A 181 0.23 -16.52 15.58
C ASN A 181 -0.01 -15.32 16.52
N LYS A 182 -0.17 -15.54 17.83
CA LYS A 182 0.10 -14.53 18.86
C LYS A 182 1.54 -14.02 18.83
N ASP A 183 2.50 -14.91 18.60
CA ASP A 183 3.93 -14.62 18.66
C ASP A 183 4.55 -14.65 17.26
N PHE A 184 5.51 -13.77 17.00
CA PHE A 184 6.31 -13.77 15.78
C PHE A 184 7.46 -14.79 15.90
N ASP A 185 7.65 -15.59 14.85
CA ASP A 185 8.66 -16.65 14.79
C ASP A 185 9.50 -16.53 13.50
N LEU A 186 10.77 -16.13 13.65
CA LEU A 186 11.75 -16.18 12.57
C LEU A 186 12.27 -17.61 12.41
N LYS A 187 11.66 -18.38 11.52
CA LYS A 187 12.04 -19.77 11.28
C LYS A 187 13.38 -19.89 10.55
N ILE A 188 13.62 -19.01 9.58
CA ILE A 188 14.82 -19.01 8.75
C ILE A 188 15.24 -17.56 8.50
N SER A 189 16.44 -17.20 8.95
CA SER A 189 17.08 -15.91 8.61
C SER A 189 17.39 -15.83 7.12
N PHE A 190 17.67 -14.62 6.61
CA PHE A 190 18.02 -14.40 5.20
C PHE A 190 19.12 -15.37 4.71
N GLU A 191 18.73 -16.34 3.88
CA GLU A 191 19.60 -17.38 3.35
C GLU A 191 19.73 -17.25 1.84
N THR A 192 20.97 -17.40 1.36
CA THR A 192 21.33 -17.29 -0.06
C THR A 192 21.38 -18.67 -0.71
N ASN A 193 21.82 -19.70 0.02
CA ASN A 193 21.92 -21.05 -0.50
C ASN A 193 20.52 -21.71 -0.62
N LYS A 194 20.10 -21.98 -1.86
CA LYS A 194 18.79 -22.55 -2.19
C LYS A 194 18.53 -23.90 -1.53
N GLU A 195 19.50 -24.82 -1.54
CA GLU A 195 19.33 -26.18 -1.02
C GLU A 195 19.17 -26.16 0.50
N LYS A 196 20.01 -25.39 1.19
CA LYS A 196 19.93 -25.17 2.63
C LYS A 196 18.61 -24.54 3.03
N LEU A 197 18.17 -23.52 2.30
CA LEU A 197 16.88 -22.86 2.53
C LEU A 197 15.70 -23.83 2.34
N LEU A 198 15.65 -24.60 1.25
CA LEU A 198 14.60 -25.60 1.01
C LEU A 198 14.59 -26.69 2.09
N LYS A 199 15.76 -27.17 2.51
CA LYS A 199 15.88 -28.14 3.59
C LYS A 199 15.30 -27.59 4.90
N GLN A 200 15.76 -26.42 5.32
CA GLN A 200 15.28 -25.77 6.54
C GLN A 200 13.79 -25.44 6.47
N PHE A 201 13.29 -25.03 5.31
CA PHE A 201 11.86 -24.76 5.09
C PHE A 201 11.02 -26.02 5.31
N ARG A 202 11.39 -27.14 4.67
CA ARG A 202 10.68 -28.42 4.82
C ARG A 202 10.69 -28.91 6.27
N GLU A 203 11.79 -28.74 6.98
CA GLU A 203 11.95 -29.14 8.39
C GLU A 203 11.13 -28.28 9.36
N LYS A 204 11.04 -26.97 9.12
CA LYS A 204 10.48 -26.01 10.08
C LYS A 204 9.06 -25.53 9.76
N ARG A 205 8.57 -25.69 8.53
CA ARG A 205 7.29 -25.10 8.09
C ARG A 205 6.08 -25.51 8.93
N THR A 206 6.07 -26.67 9.58
CA THR A 206 4.90 -27.11 10.37
C THR A 206 4.96 -26.77 11.86
N GLN A 207 5.95 -25.99 12.31
CA GLN A 207 6.15 -25.67 13.72
C GLN A 207 5.38 -24.41 14.12
N SER A 208 4.96 -24.31 15.40
CA SER A 208 4.42 -23.07 16.01
C SER A 208 3.04 -22.60 15.52
N PHE A 209 2.07 -23.51 15.31
CA PHE A 209 0.66 -23.11 15.06
C PHE A 209 -0.03 -22.61 16.34
N GLY A 210 -0.96 -21.68 16.19
CA GLY A 210 -1.71 -21.11 17.33
C GLY A 210 -3.12 -20.68 16.95
N PHE A 211 -3.88 -20.23 17.94
CA PHE A 211 -5.29 -19.82 17.76
C PHE A 211 -5.48 -18.32 17.50
N TYR A 212 -4.52 -17.48 17.92
CA TYR A 212 -4.59 -16.02 17.81
C TYR A 212 -3.81 -15.50 16.61
N SER A 213 -4.08 -14.25 16.23
CA SER A 213 -3.39 -13.54 15.15
C SER A 213 -2.94 -12.16 15.62
N ALA A 214 -1.62 -11.95 15.67
CA ALA A 214 -0.94 -10.68 15.91
C ALA A 214 -0.30 -10.16 14.60
N LEU A 215 -1.14 -9.99 13.58
CA LEU A 215 -0.75 -9.64 12.21
C LEU A 215 0.12 -8.37 12.15
N TYR A 216 -0.32 -7.24 12.71
CA TYR A 216 0.41 -5.97 12.64
C TYR A 216 1.75 -6.03 13.37
N ASP A 217 1.81 -6.65 14.54
CA ASP A 217 3.08 -6.87 15.26
C ASP A 217 4.03 -7.74 14.41
N ALA A 218 3.53 -8.80 13.78
CA ALA A 218 4.31 -9.69 12.92
C ALA A 218 4.82 -9.00 11.64
N VAL A 219 4.01 -8.16 11.00
CA VAL A 219 4.43 -7.37 9.83
C VAL A 219 5.53 -6.38 10.25
N ARG A 220 5.35 -5.65 11.36
CA ARG A 220 6.38 -4.74 11.89
C ARG A 220 7.69 -5.48 12.14
N ARG A 221 7.64 -6.64 12.81
CA ARG A 221 8.82 -7.48 13.08
C ARG A 221 9.49 -7.99 11.81
N SER A 222 8.70 -8.35 10.79
CA SER A 222 9.22 -8.78 9.48
C SER A 222 10.01 -7.67 8.79
N VAL A 223 9.51 -6.43 8.87
CA VAL A 223 10.21 -5.24 8.36
C VAL A 223 11.49 -4.96 9.17
N GLU A 224 11.48 -5.16 10.50
CA GLU A 224 12.66 -4.97 11.35
C GLU A 224 13.84 -5.88 10.99
N LEU A 225 13.61 -7.05 10.37
CA LEU A 225 14.68 -7.95 9.91
C LEU A 225 15.64 -7.26 8.94
N PHE A 226 15.15 -6.26 8.20
CA PHE A 226 15.96 -5.53 7.22
C PHE A 226 16.91 -4.50 7.85
N LYS A 227 16.82 -4.23 9.17
CA LYS A 227 17.79 -3.39 9.89
C LYS A 227 19.20 -3.99 9.87
N GLU A 228 19.28 -5.32 9.86
CA GLU A 228 20.54 -6.07 9.82
C GLU A 228 21.06 -6.29 8.39
N MET A 229 20.30 -5.86 7.37
CA MET A 229 20.65 -6.03 5.97
C MET A 229 21.45 -4.82 5.45
N PRO A 230 22.47 -5.04 4.59
CA PRO A 230 23.26 -3.95 4.03
C PRO A 230 22.37 -3.00 3.21
N ASP A 231 22.67 -1.70 3.27
CA ASP A 231 22.07 -0.67 2.42
C ASP A 231 22.82 -0.60 1.08
N ASP A 232 22.73 -1.67 0.31
CA ASP A 232 23.39 -1.86 -0.99
C ASP A 232 22.48 -1.47 -2.17
N GLY A 233 21.32 -0.88 -1.89
CA GLY A 233 20.32 -0.51 -2.88
C GLY A 233 19.53 -1.69 -3.46
N ASN A 234 19.74 -2.92 -2.98
CA ASN A 234 18.95 -4.07 -3.41
C ASN A 234 17.50 -3.94 -2.93
N PRO A 235 16.49 -4.29 -3.75
CA PRO A 235 15.11 -4.15 -3.34
C PRO A 235 14.75 -5.09 -2.18
N ARG A 236 13.97 -4.56 -1.23
CA ARG A 236 13.59 -5.22 0.02
C ARG A 236 12.08 -5.43 0.07
N LEU A 237 11.65 -6.65 0.35
CA LEU A 237 10.25 -7.03 0.30
C LEU A 237 9.84 -7.88 1.49
N VAL A 238 8.68 -7.56 2.05
CA VAL A 238 7.93 -8.47 2.92
C VAL A 238 6.72 -8.95 2.14
N VAL A 239 6.50 -10.27 2.07
CA VAL A 239 5.26 -10.84 1.52
C VAL A 239 4.48 -11.48 2.65
N VAL A 240 3.31 -10.93 2.97
CA VAL A 240 2.46 -11.33 4.09
C VAL A 240 1.29 -12.16 3.58
N PHE A 241 1.10 -13.34 4.14
CA PHE A 241 -0.01 -14.25 3.82
C PHE A 241 -0.92 -14.37 5.04
N SER A 242 -2.13 -13.81 4.98
CA SER A 242 -3.07 -13.76 6.12
C SER A 242 -4.51 -13.62 5.63
N ASP A 243 -5.48 -13.96 6.46
CA ASP A 243 -6.90 -13.66 6.25
C ASP A 243 -7.30 -12.27 6.77
N GLY A 244 -6.33 -11.46 7.22
CA GLY A 244 -6.54 -10.06 7.60
C GLY A 244 -7.05 -9.85 9.01
N ASP A 245 -7.35 -10.92 9.75
CA ASP A 245 -7.77 -10.82 11.14
C ASP A 245 -6.57 -10.44 12.02
N ASP A 246 -6.75 -9.40 12.82
CA ASP A 246 -5.85 -9.03 13.92
C ASP A 246 -6.66 -8.85 15.19
N ASN A 247 -6.37 -9.69 16.19
CA ASN A 247 -7.08 -9.66 17.48
C ASN A 247 -6.13 -9.52 18.68
N TYR A 248 -4.84 -9.23 18.43
CA TYR A 248 -3.82 -9.27 19.46
C TYR A 248 -2.77 -8.17 19.36
N SER A 249 -2.55 -7.58 18.18
CA SER A 249 -1.46 -6.62 17.99
C SER A 249 -1.65 -5.34 18.79
N ARG A 250 -0.51 -4.74 19.17
CA ARG A 250 -0.46 -3.37 19.73
C ARG A 250 0.05 -2.36 18.72
N THR A 251 0.76 -2.83 17.70
CA THR A 251 1.31 -2.01 16.63
C THR A 251 0.19 -1.33 15.84
N LYS A 252 0.40 -0.04 15.59
CA LYS A 252 -0.41 0.77 14.67
C LYS A 252 0.06 0.64 13.22
N ILE A 253 -0.86 0.80 12.27
CA ILE A 253 -0.56 0.65 10.83
C ILE A 253 0.45 1.71 10.37
N GLY A 254 0.34 2.94 10.86
CA GLY A 254 1.27 4.01 10.50
C GLY A 254 2.69 3.78 11.03
N GLU A 255 2.87 3.03 12.12
CA GLU A 255 4.19 2.61 12.59
C GLU A 255 4.84 1.62 11.62
N ILE A 256 4.06 0.67 11.08
CA ILE A 256 4.53 -0.29 10.07
C ILE A 256 4.95 0.45 8.81
N ILE A 257 4.06 1.27 8.26
CA ILE A 257 4.32 1.99 7.00
C ILE A 257 5.50 2.95 7.17
N GLY A 258 5.56 3.69 8.30
CA GLY A 258 6.67 4.59 8.59
C GLY A 258 8.02 3.87 8.68
N LEU A 259 8.05 2.73 9.38
CA LEU A 259 9.26 1.90 9.46
C LEU A 259 9.65 1.33 8.09
N ALA A 260 8.69 0.84 7.32
CA ALA A 260 8.91 0.24 6.02
C ALA A 260 9.48 1.25 5.02
N ARG A 261 8.94 2.47 4.96
CA ARG A 261 9.47 3.56 4.13
C ARG A 261 10.88 3.97 4.55
N ASN A 262 11.14 4.08 5.86
CA ASN A 262 12.48 4.41 6.37
C ASN A 262 13.53 3.35 5.97
N LEU A 263 13.15 2.07 5.98
CA LEU A 263 14.05 0.97 5.61
C LEU A 263 13.99 0.60 4.12
N ASN A 264 13.25 1.35 3.31
CA ASN A 264 12.97 1.09 1.89
C ASN A 264 12.47 -0.35 1.64
N VAL A 265 11.53 -0.80 2.45
CA VAL A 265 10.90 -2.13 2.41
C VAL A 265 9.49 -2.01 1.84
N HIS A 266 9.20 -2.77 0.77
CA HIS A 266 7.87 -2.85 0.19
C HIS A 266 7.09 -4.02 0.80
N ILE A 267 5.82 -3.80 1.18
CA ILE A 267 5.01 -4.83 1.84
C ILE A 267 3.91 -5.30 0.89
N PHE A 268 3.92 -6.58 0.56
CA PHE A 268 2.97 -7.22 -0.33
C PHE A 268 2.05 -8.06 0.51
N CYS A 269 0.76 -7.75 0.52
CA CYS A 269 -0.21 -8.52 1.28
C CYS A 269 -0.98 -9.45 0.35
N VAL A 270 -1.07 -10.72 0.72
CA VAL A 270 -1.87 -11.74 0.06
C VAL A 270 -2.97 -12.15 1.03
N ALA A 271 -4.16 -11.63 0.80
CA ALA A 271 -5.36 -11.91 1.59
C ALA A 271 -6.08 -13.17 1.11
N PHE A 272 -6.66 -13.91 2.04
CA PHE A 272 -7.43 -15.13 1.75
C PHE A 272 -8.89 -15.01 2.16
N GLY A 273 -9.79 -15.51 1.31
CA GLY A 273 -11.21 -15.66 1.64
C GLY A 273 -11.96 -14.34 1.88
N TYR A 274 -12.91 -14.37 2.82
CA TYR A 274 -13.71 -13.21 3.25
C TYR A 274 -12.95 -12.40 4.32
N SER A 275 -11.77 -11.90 3.97
CA SER A 275 -10.95 -11.05 4.82
C SER A 275 -11.48 -9.62 4.90
N ILE A 276 -11.42 -8.99 6.09
CA ILE A 276 -11.42 -7.52 6.18
C ILE A 276 -10.02 -7.06 5.74
N ASP A 277 -9.89 -6.65 4.48
CA ASP A 277 -8.60 -6.42 3.85
C ASP A 277 -8.23 -4.94 3.67
N GLU A 278 -9.06 -4.00 4.14
CA GLU A 278 -8.80 -2.55 4.06
C GLU A 278 -7.42 -2.17 4.62
N ASN A 279 -7.05 -2.73 5.78
CA ASN A 279 -5.77 -2.46 6.42
C ASN A 279 -4.59 -3.07 5.66
N LEU A 280 -4.75 -4.27 5.10
CA LEU A 280 -3.73 -4.91 4.26
C LEU A 280 -3.52 -4.15 2.95
N GLN A 281 -4.60 -3.65 2.36
CA GLN A 281 -4.56 -2.77 1.20
C GLN A 281 -3.84 -1.46 1.54
N GLU A 282 -4.15 -0.84 2.69
CA GLU A 282 -3.52 0.40 3.14
C GLU A 282 -2.01 0.24 3.38
N ILE A 283 -1.60 -0.84 4.06
CA ILE A 283 -0.18 -1.16 4.27
C ILE A 283 0.54 -1.35 2.94
N SER A 284 -0.05 -2.14 2.03
CA SER A 284 0.56 -2.42 0.72
C SER A 284 0.70 -1.14 -0.10
N PHE A 285 -0.37 -0.36 -0.19
CA PHE A 285 -0.42 0.88 -0.96
C PHE A 285 0.61 1.90 -0.48
N ASN A 286 0.68 2.15 0.83
CA ASN A 286 1.53 3.22 1.36
C ASN A 286 3.02 2.83 1.51
N THR A 287 3.37 1.56 1.30
CA THR A 287 4.76 1.07 1.29
C THR A 287 5.30 0.80 -0.11
N GLY A 288 4.53 1.12 -1.17
CA GLY A 288 4.91 0.79 -2.54
C GLY A 288 4.88 -0.71 -2.82
N GLY A 289 4.11 -1.48 -2.05
CA GLY A 289 3.85 -2.89 -2.33
C GLY A 289 2.59 -3.10 -3.14
N LYS A 290 2.12 -4.35 -3.19
CA LYS A 290 0.92 -4.74 -3.94
C LYS A 290 0.05 -5.66 -3.10
N PHE A 291 -1.25 -5.39 -3.14
CA PHE A 291 -2.26 -6.23 -2.52
C PHE A 291 -2.76 -7.29 -3.51
N TYR A 292 -2.92 -8.51 -3.03
CA TYR A 292 -3.49 -9.64 -3.76
C TYR A 292 -4.61 -10.25 -2.92
N LYS A 293 -5.67 -10.71 -3.60
CA LYS A 293 -6.72 -11.52 -2.99
C LYS A 293 -6.77 -12.88 -3.67
N ALA A 294 -6.63 -13.93 -2.88
CA ALA A 294 -6.67 -15.31 -3.33
C ALA A 294 -8.03 -15.93 -2.97
N PHE A 295 -8.78 -16.36 -3.99
CA PHE A 295 -10.08 -17.03 -3.81
C PHE A 295 -9.96 -18.56 -3.87
N SER A 296 -8.89 -19.06 -4.48
CA SER A 296 -8.62 -20.50 -4.61
C SER A 296 -7.14 -20.87 -4.37
N LYS A 297 -6.87 -22.17 -4.24
CA LYS A 297 -5.50 -22.70 -4.07
C LYS A 297 -4.68 -22.50 -5.34
N ASP A 298 -5.36 -22.52 -6.49
CA ASP A 298 -4.74 -22.27 -7.78
C ASP A 298 -4.36 -20.79 -7.92
N ASP A 299 -5.24 -19.87 -7.49
CA ASP A 299 -4.92 -18.43 -7.45
C ASP A 299 -3.68 -18.17 -6.61
N LEU A 300 -3.56 -18.83 -5.46
CA LEU A 300 -2.39 -18.68 -4.61
C LEU A 300 -1.10 -19.06 -5.34
N LYS A 301 -1.07 -20.20 -6.04
CA LYS A 301 0.10 -20.61 -6.84
C LYS A 301 0.42 -19.59 -7.93
N ARG A 302 -0.60 -19.08 -8.60
CA ARG A 302 -0.47 -18.04 -9.63
C ARG A 302 0.04 -16.71 -9.05
N ILE A 303 -0.40 -16.32 -7.84
CA ILE A 303 0.07 -15.13 -7.14
C ILE A 303 1.56 -15.26 -6.79
N PHE A 304 2.00 -16.41 -6.26
CA PHE A 304 3.43 -16.64 -6.01
C PHE A 304 4.26 -16.47 -7.27
N PHE A 305 3.79 -17.02 -8.40
CA PHE A 305 4.46 -16.87 -9.69
C PHE A 305 4.43 -15.42 -10.19
N ASP A 306 3.31 -14.72 -10.06
CA ASP A 306 3.18 -13.31 -10.45
C ASP A 306 4.11 -12.40 -9.66
N ILE A 307 4.16 -12.56 -8.33
CA ILE A 307 5.08 -11.80 -7.47
C ILE A 307 6.50 -12.02 -7.96
N TYR A 308 6.92 -13.28 -8.10
CA TYR A 308 8.26 -13.60 -8.56
C TYR A 308 8.56 -13.00 -9.94
N MET A 309 7.67 -13.19 -10.91
CA MET A 309 7.85 -12.67 -12.27
C MET A 309 7.87 -11.15 -12.33
N SER A 310 7.06 -10.47 -11.52
CA SER A 310 6.99 -9.01 -11.48
C SER A 310 8.24 -8.38 -10.89
N LEU A 311 8.91 -9.07 -9.96
CA LEU A 311 10.23 -8.65 -9.47
C LEU A 311 11.32 -8.81 -10.54
N ARG A 312 11.11 -9.70 -11.52
CA ARG A 312 12.12 -10.01 -12.55
C ARG A 312 11.90 -9.26 -13.85
N ASN A 313 10.65 -8.97 -14.19
CA ASN A 313 10.26 -8.45 -15.49
C ASN A 313 9.33 -7.26 -15.29
N TYR A 314 9.84 -6.07 -15.58
CA TYR A 314 9.10 -4.83 -15.44
C TYR A 314 9.73 -3.71 -16.27
N TYR A 315 8.92 -2.70 -16.54
CA TYR A 315 9.36 -1.41 -17.07
C TYR A 315 9.48 -0.43 -15.91
N LEU A 316 10.68 0.11 -15.71
CA LEU A 316 10.93 1.18 -14.76
C LEU A 316 10.75 2.51 -15.46
N ILE A 317 9.67 3.22 -15.15
CA ILE A 317 9.42 4.58 -15.62
C ILE A 317 9.88 5.53 -14.52
N THR A 318 10.83 6.41 -14.81
CA THR A 318 11.40 7.36 -13.85
C THR A 318 11.18 8.79 -14.35
N TYR A 319 10.65 9.66 -13.49
CA TYR A 319 10.38 11.05 -13.86
C TYR A 319 10.40 11.97 -12.63
N LYS A 320 10.43 13.29 -12.87
CA LYS A 320 10.31 14.31 -11.83
C LYS A 320 8.85 14.76 -11.74
N PRO A 321 8.14 14.49 -10.63
CA PRO A 321 6.73 14.87 -10.49
C PRO A 321 6.56 16.38 -10.22
N PRO A 322 5.37 16.95 -10.49
CA PRO A 322 4.98 18.25 -9.97
C PRO A 322 4.91 18.23 -8.43
N LYS A 323 5.35 19.30 -7.78
CA LYS A 323 5.23 19.44 -6.33
C LYS A 323 3.78 19.77 -5.95
N PHE A 324 3.16 18.85 -5.23
CA PHE A 324 1.81 18.92 -4.68
C PHE A 324 1.74 18.11 -3.37
N TRP A 325 0.89 18.54 -2.44
CA TRP A 325 0.62 17.79 -1.20
C TRP A 325 -0.79 17.23 -1.28
N GLY A 326 -0.90 15.91 -1.40
CA GLY A 326 -2.18 15.24 -1.58
C GLY A 326 -2.09 14.05 -2.51
N TYR A 327 -3.23 13.75 -3.13
CA TYR A 327 -3.36 12.63 -4.06
C TYR A 327 -2.75 12.97 -5.42
N HIS A 328 -1.99 12.04 -5.95
CA HIS A 328 -1.52 12.03 -7.32
C HIS A 328 -2.10 10.79 -8.01
N ARG A 329 -2.66 11.00 -9.21
CA ARG A 329 -3.00 9.93 -10.15
C ARG A 329 -2.09 10.11 -11.37
N VAL A 330 -1.18 9.17 -11.58
CA VAL A 330 -0.28 9.17 -12.74
C VAL A 330 -0.85 8.25 -13.81
N VAL A 331 -0.84 8.69 -15.07
CA VAL A 331 -1.31 7.92 -16.22
C VAL A 331 -0.22 7.86 -17.28
N SER A 332 0.16 6.64 -17.65
CA SER A 332 1.16 6.34 -18.67
C SER A 332 0.46 5.75 -19.90
N TYR A 333 0.85 6.19 -21.09
CA TYR A 333 0.26 5.78 -22.36
C TYR A 333 1.30 5.10 -23.24
N LEU A 334 0.86 4.02 -23.88
CA LEU A 334 1.65 3.27 -24.84
C LEU A 334 1.15 3.53 -26.26
N ASP A 335 2.11 3.70 -27.18
CA ASP A 335 1.89 3.66 -28.62
C ASP A 335 2.29 2.28 -29.14
N ILE A 336 1.29 1.45 -29.44
CA ILE A 336 1.46 0.07 -29.92
C ILE A 336 1.10 0.03 -31.43
N PRO A 337 2.08 -0.21 -32.32
CA PRO A 337 1.81 -0.33 -33.75
C PRO A 337 0.78 -1.41 -34.05
N GLY A 338 -0.18 -1.11 -34.93
CA GLY A 338 -1.23 -2.04 -35.33
C GLY A 338 -2.41 -2.15 -34.34
N ARG A 339 -2.39 -1.40 -33.24
CA ARG A 339 -3.53 -1.25 -32.31
C ARG A 339 -4.34 0.00 -32.67
N LYS A 340 -5.67 -0.05 -32.54
CA LYS A 340 -6.56 1.08 -32.86
C LYS A 340 -6.90 1.97 -31.67
N ASP A 341 -6.87 1.43 -30.46
CA ASP A 341 -7.13 2.13 -29.21
C ASP A 341 -5.83 2.41 -28.44
N SER A 342 -5.87 3.44 -27.59
CA SER A 342 -4.76 3.76 -26.70
C SER A 342 -4.67 2.74 -25.57
N LEU A 343 -3.51 2.10 -25.43
CA LEU A 343 -3.21 1.25 -24.28
C LEU A 343 -2.58 2.11 -23.18
N TRP A 344 -3.16 2.15 -21.99
CA TRP A 344 -2.69 3.00 -20.90
C TRP A 344 -2.78 2.27 -19.56
N ALA A 345 -2.02 2.76 -18.59
CA ALA A 345 -2.04 2.29 -17.22
C ALA A 345 -2.02 3.50 -16.28
N GLU A 346 -2.63 3.33 -15.13
CA GLU A 346 -2.61 4.34 -14.08
C GLU A 346 -2.09 3.78 -12.78
N GLY A 347 -1.61 4.68 -11.93
CA GLY A 347 -1.30 4.38 -10.55
C GLY A 347 -1.53 5.60 -9.68
N PHE A 348 -1.60 5.35 -8.37
CA PHE A 348 -1.98 6.37 -7.39
C PHE A 348 -0.96 6.40 -6.26
N TYR A 349 -0.64 7.60 -5.77
CA TYR A 349 0.13 7.77 -4.56
C TYR A 349 -0.32 9.02 -3.80
N ASP A 350 0.02 9.10 -2.52
CA ASP A 350 -0.39 10.18 -1.63
C ASP A 350 0.83 10.77 -0.90
N THR A 351 1.07 12.06 -1.10
CA THR A 351 2.17 12.82 -0.49
C THR A 351 1.74 13.57 0.75
N SER A 352 0.46 13.49 1.13
CA SER A 352 -0.07 14.20 2.30
C SER A 352 0.37 13.59 3.63
N GLU A 353 0.80 12.33 3.60
CA GLU A 353 1.10 11.50 4.77
C GLU A 353 -0.07 11.36 5.75
N MET A 354 -1.30 11.67 5.32
CA MET A 354 -2.49 11.58 6.18
C MET A 354 -2.85 10.14 6.57
N TRP A 355 -2.26 9.13 5.94
CA TRP A 355 -2.29 7.73 6.36
C TRP A 355 -1.64 7.50 7.74
N ARG A 356 -0.76 8.39 8.23
CA ARG A 356 -0.10 8.21 9.54
C ARG A 356 -1.11 8.33 10.68
N ASP A 357 -1.43 7.23 11.35
CA ASP A 357 -2.17 7.20 12.63
C ASP A 357 -1.29 7.51 13.86
N THR A 358 -0.05 7.92 13.62
CA THR A 358 0.98 8.28 14.61
C THR A 358 1.16 9.80 14.80
N GLY A 359 0.49 10.62 13.98
CA GLY A 359 0.53 12.07 14.06
C GLY A 359 -0.87 12.69 14.06
N ASP A 360 -1.20 13.42 15.13
CA ASP A 360 -2.49 14.09 15.29
C ASP A 360 -2.47 15.54 14.81
N SER A 361 -1.38 16.02 14.18
CA SER A 361 -1.38 17.36 13.60
C SER A 361 -0.36 17.54 12.47
N PHE A 362 -0.60 18.55 11.63
CA PHE A 362 0.32 18.98 10.57
C PHE A 362 0.31 20.51 10.44
N VAL A 363 1.36 21.07 9.84
CA VAL A 363 1.48 22.52 9.61
C VAL A 363 1.55 22.78 8.11
N ARG A 364 0.79 23.78 7.66
CA ARG A 364 0.87 24.30 6.29
C ARG A 364 1.07 25.83 6.34
N PRO A 365 1.92 26.40 5.46
CA PRO A 365 2.24 27.82 5.53
C PRO A 365 1.09 28.65 4.95
N ILE A 366 0.16 29.06 5.82
CA ILE A 366 -0.88 30.05 5.47
C ILE A 366 -0.33 31.43 5.80
N LEU A 367 -0.24 32.29 4.78
CA LEU A 367 0.38 33.59 4.86
C LEU A 367 -0.66 34.69 5.11
N PHE A 368 -0.26 35.66 5.93
CA PHE A 368 -1.01 36.85 6.28
C PHE A 368 -0.06 38.05 6.27
N ASP A 369 -0.54 39.25 5.94
CA ASP A 369 0.25 40.46 6.14
C ASP A 369 0.38 40.79 7.65
N PHE A 370 1.35 41.65 7.97
CA PHE A 370 1.54 42.17 9.32
C PHE A 370 0.25 42.83 9.85
N ASP A 371 -0.14 42.50 11.08
CA ASP A 371 -1.38 42.96 11.72
C ASP A 371 -2.68 42.65 10.93
N LYS A 372 -2.62 41.71 9.97
CA LYS A 372 -3.81 41.29 9.20
C LYS A 372 -4.17 39.83 9.40
N TRP A 373 -5.42 39.52 9.08
CA TRP A 373 -5.99 38.17 9.09
C TRP A 373 -6.64 37.77 7.75
N ASP A 374 -6.56 38.62 6.73
CA ASP A 374 -6.93 38.25 5.36
C ASP A 374 -5.88 37.28 4.81
N ILE A 375 -6.34 36.13 4.32
CA ILE A 375 -5.46 35.11 3.72
C ILE A 375 -4.88 35.69 2.44
N LYS A 376 -3.54 35.65 2.31
CA LYS A 376 -2.88 36.14 1.10
C LYS A 376 -3.16 35.22 -0.09
N PRO A 377 -3.30 35.77 -1.32
CA PRO A 377 -3.63 34.98 -2.52
C PRO A 377 -2.76 33.75 -2.76
N GLU A 378 -1.47 33.85 -2.42
CA GLU A 378 -0.49 32.77 -2.59
C GLU A 378 -0.79 31.54 -1.72
N SER A 379 -1.60 31.70 -0.66
CA SER A 379 -1.99 30.59 0.23
C SER A 379 -3.22 29.83 -0.26
N TYR A 380 -3.97 30.34 -1.24
CA TYR A 380 -5.20 29.66 -1.69
C TYR A 380 -4.93 28.30 -2.33
N ALA A 381 -3.79 28.10 -3.00
CA ALA A 381 -3.40 26.77 -3.48
C ALA A 381 -3.24 25.76 -2.33
N ILE A 382 -2.74 26.21 -1.17
CA ILE A 382 -2.58 25.39 0.03
C ILE A 382 -3.94 25.12 0.69
N ILE A 383 -4.83 26.11 0.71
CA ILE A 383 -6.21 25.94 1.17
C ILE A 383 -6.93 24.90 0.29
N ASP A 384 -6.81 25.00 -1.04
CA ASP A 384 -7.43 24.06 -1.98
C ASP A 384 -6.90 22.63 -1.78
N GLU A 385 -5.61 22.46 -1.51
CA GLU A 385 -5.02 21.17 -1.14
C GLU A 385 -5.67 20.59 0.13
N ILE A 386 -5.86 21.39 1.18
CA ILE A 386 -6.52 20.95 2.42
C ILE A 386 -7.99 20.59 2.17
N VAL A 387 -8.69 21.37 1.34
CA VAL A 387 -10.08 21.08 0.93
C VAL A 387 -10.16 19.74 0.23
N ASP A 388 -9.30 19.47 -0.76
CA ASP A 388 -9.27 18.19 -1.47
C ASP A 388 -9.04 17.02 -0.50
N GLN A 389 -8.13 17.16 0.47
CA GLN A 389 -7.89 16.14 1.48
C GLN A 389 -9.11 15.87 2.36
N MET A 390 -9.85 16.92 2.75
CA MET A 390 -11.05 16.80 3.56
C MET A 390 -12.23 16.22 2.78
N LEU A 391 -12.44 16.63 1.54
CA LEU A 391 -13.51 16.10 0.71
C LEU A 391 -13.25 14.65 0.30
N SER A 392 -11.98 14.29 0.08
CA SER A 392 -11.56 12.92 -0.24
C SER A 392 -11.66 11.94 0.93
N ARG A 393 -11.70 12.44 2.17
CA ARG A 393 -11.77 11.63 3.41
C ARG A 393 -12.97 12.08 4.23
N PRO A 394 -14.18 11.55 3.99
CA PRO A 394 -15.41 12.03 4.63
C PRO A 394 -15.40 11.99 6.17
N LYS A 395 -14.62 11.08 6.76
CA LYS A 395 -14.46 10.92 8.21
C LYS A 395 -13.46 11.91 8.84
N LEU A 396 -12.60 12.54 8.03
CA LEU A 396 -11.58 13.49 8.51
C LEU A 396 -12.23 14.70 9.19
N ARG A 397 -11.79 15.01 10.41
CA ARG A 397 -12.18 16.22 11.14
C ARG A 397 -10.94 16.98 11.59
N LEU A 398 -10.94 18.31 11.44
CA LEU A 398 -9.78 19.15 11.74
C LEU A 398 -10.12 20.26 12.75
N GLU A 399 -9.19 20.55 13.64
CA GLU A 399 -9.14 21.82 14.38
C GLU A 399 -8.00 22.69 13.82
N ILE A 400 -8.34 23.93 13.45
CA ILE A 400 -7.42 24.91 12.91
C ILE A 400 -6.92 25.79 14.05
N GLN A 401 -5.61 25.78 14.29
CA GLN A 401 -4.99 26.49 15.38
C GLN A 401 -4.12 27.63 14.85
N GLY A 402 -4.41 28.84 15.29
CA GLY A 402 -3.62 30.03 14.99
C GLY A 402 -2.60 30.30 16.09
N HIS A 403 -1.36 30.62 15.71
CA HIS A 403 -0.28 30.98 16.63
C HIS A 403 0.44 32.26 16.17
N THR A 404 0.98 33.01 17.13
CA THR A 404 1.80 34.21 16.90
C THR A 404 3.19 34.03 17.53
N ASP A 405 4.10 34.95 17.20
CA ASP A 405 5.32 35.16 17.97
C ASP A 405 5.02 36.00 19.23
N ASN A 406 6.08 36.39 19.94
CA ASN A 406 6.01 37.19 21.18
C ASN A 406 5.95 38.70 20.95
N ILE A 407 5.79 39.19 19.72
CA ILE A 407 5.70 40.63 19.45
C ILE A 407 4.26 41.09 19.68
N GLY A 408 4.07 42.10 20.54
CA GLY A 408 2.75 42.64 20.91
C GLY A 408 2.23 42.13 22.26
N THR A 409 1.09 42.67 22.70
CA THR A 409 0.46 42.28 23.98
C THR A 409 -0.19 40.91 23.88
N ILE A 410 -0.33 40.21 25.02
CA ILE A 410 -0.97 38.89 25.10
C ILE A 410 -2.37 38.91 24.49
N GLU A 411 -3.19 39.89 24.88
CA GLU A 411 -4.59 40.03 24.48
C GLU A 411 -4.72 40.30 22.98
N TYR A 412 -3.81 41.12 22.44
CA TYR A 412 -3.75 41.39 21.01
C TYR A 412 -3.37 40.13 20.21
N ASN A 413 -2.32 39.43 20.63
CA ASN A 413 -1.86 38.21 19.96
C ASN A 413 -2.89 37.09 20.01
N GLN A 414 -3.62 36.97 21.12
CA GLN A 414 -4.75 36.07 21.26
C GLN A 414 -5.81 36.37 20.20
N ARG A 415 -6.31 37.62 20.14
CA ARG A 415 -7.32 38.02 19.14
C ARG A 415 -6.84 37.86 17.70
N LEU A 416 -5.59 38.20 17.41
CA LEU A 416 -5.02 38.07 16.06
C LEU A 416 -4.99 36.60 15.62
N SER A 417 -4.54 35.71 16.50
CA SER A 417 -4.47 34.28 16.21
C SER A 417 -5.86 33.66 15.99
N GLU A 418 -6.87 34.07 16.77
CA GLU A 418 -8.26 33.61 16.62
C GLU A 418 -8.85 34.06 15.28
N ARG A 419 -8.63 35.32 14.89
CA ARG A 419 -9.10 35.85 13.61
C ARG A 419 -8.47 35.11 12.43
N ARG A 420 -7.17 34.82 12.49
CA ARG A 420 -6.46 34.05 11.45
C ARG A 420 -6.97 32.61 11.34
N ALA A 421 -7.16 31.94 12.48
CA ALA A 421 -7.73 30.59 12.49
C ALA A 421 -9.15 30.58 11.92
N LYS A 422 -9.98 31.58 12.26
CA LYS A 422 -11.32 31.75 11.72
C LYS A 422 -11.30 32.03 10.21
N ALA A 423 -10.40 32.87 9.72
CA ALA A 423 -10.29 33.15 8.29
C ALA A 423 -10.01 31.88 7.47
N VAL A 424 -9.14 31.01 7.97
CA VAL A 424 -8.87 29.70 7.35
C VAL A 424 -10.10 28.80 7.41
N TYR A 425 -10.78 28.75 8.56
CA TYR A 425 -12.03 28.02 8.70
C TYR A 425 -13.07 28.47 7.66
N ASP A 426 -13.32 29.77 7.58
CA ASP A 426 -14.30 30.35 6.66
C ASP A 426 -13.94 30.02 5.20
N ALA A 427 -12.66 30.09 4.84
CA ALA A 427 -12.17 29.75 3.50
C ALA A 427 -12.34 28.26 3.13
N LEU A 428 -12.24 27.34 4.10
CA LEU A 428 -12.52 25.91 3.88
C LEU A 428 -14.02 25.67 3.73
N VAL A 429 -14.85 26.32 4.54
CA VAL A 429 -16.32 26.22 4.48
C VAL A 429 -16.85 26.76 3.16
N GLU A 430 -16.34 27.91 2.70
CA GLU A 430 -16.71 28.52 1.41
C GLU A 430 -16.45 27.56 0.22
N ARG A 431 -15.45 26.70 0.34
CA ARG A 431 -15.08 25.68 -0.66
C ARG A 431 -15.82 24.35 -0.49
N GLY A 432 -16.82 24.30 0.38
CA GLY A 432 -17.74 23.16 0.51
C GLY A 432 -17.38 22.15 1.60
N VAL A 433 -16.39 22.43 2.47
CA VAL A 433 -16.16 21.59 3.65
C VAL A 433 -17.28 21.80 4.66
N ASP A 434 -17.92 20.72 5.13
CA ASP A 434 -18.97 20.80 6.15
C ASP A 434 -18.45 21.47 7.44
N PRO A 435 -19.05 22.59 7.88
CA PRO A 435 -18.74 23.28 9.14
C PRO A 435 -18.63 22.37 10.36
N LYS A 436 -19.41 21.27 10.43
CA LYS A 436 -19.43 20.32 11.55
C LYS A 436 -18.15 19.48 11.66
N ARG A 437 -17.37 19.42 10.58
CA ARG A 437 -16.09 18.69 10.51
C ARG A 437 -14.90 19.55 10.89
N LEU A 438 -15.14 20.83 11.20
CA LEU A 438 -14.11 21.81 11.44
C LEU A 438 -14.30 22.47 12.81
N ARG A 439 -13.18 22.79 13.46
CA ARG A 439 -13.08 23.68 14.62
C ARG A 439 -11.97 24.69 14.38
N TRP A 440 -11.98 25.80 15.09
CA TRP A 440 -10.87 26.74 15.06
C TRP A 440 -10.63 27.33 16.45
N ARG A 441 -9.36 27.63 16.76
CA ARG A 441 -8.94 28.25 18.01
C ARG A 441 -7.67 29.07 17.80
N GLY A 442 -7.57 30.21 18.46
CA GLY A 442 -6.32 30.95 18.57
C GLY A 442 -5.61 30.62 19.88
N PHE A 443 -4.28 30.56 19.84
CA PHE A 443 -3.42 30.34 21.02
C PHE A 443 -2.46 31.51 21.27
N GLY A 444 -2.54 32.57 20.46
CA GLY A 444 -1.59 33.68 20.50
C GLY A 444 -0.14 33.17 20.58
N MET A 445 0.60 33.69 21.56
CA MET A 445 2.00 33.33 21.79
C MET A 445 2.20 32.27 22.87
N SER A 446 1.14 31.63 23.38
CA SER A 446 1.23 30.75 24.56
C SER A 446 1.81 29.37 24.27
N GLN A 447 1.98 29.00 22.99
CA GLN A 447 2.48 27.69 22.55
C GLN A 447 3.59 27.84 21.48
N PRO A 448 4.77 28.37 21.86
CA PRO A 448 5.91 28.48 20.96
C PRO A 448 6.48 27.09 20.64
N VAL A 449 6.90 26.89 19.39
CA VAL A 449 7.61 25.69 18.91
C VAL A 449 9.11 25.96 18.72
N ALA A 450 9.53 27.22 18.85
CA ALA A 450 10.92 27.66 18.83
C ALA A 450 11.10 28.88 19.75
N PRO A 451 12.33 29.15 20.23
CA PRO A 451 12.65 30.41 20.91
C PRO A 451 12.27 31.62 20.04
N ASN A 452 11.84 32.73 20.65
CA ASN A 452 11.46 33.95 19.92
C ASN A 452 12.61 34.97 19.78
N ASP A 453 13.82 34.57 20.15
CA ASP A 453 14.98 35.46 20.22
C ASP A 453 15.48 35.86 18.81
N THR A 454 15.22 35.01 17.81
CA THR A 454 15.62 35.23 16.41
C THR A 454 14.40 35.36 15.49
N GLU A 455 14.58 35.96 14.32
CA GLU A 455 13.50 36.09 13.34
C GLU A 455 13.06 34.74 12.78
N GLU A 456 13.98 33.79 12.62
CA GLU A 456 13.69 32.43 12.17
C GLU A 456 12.83 31.69 13.21
N GLY A 457 13.12 31.88 14.50
CA GLY A 457 12.33 31.32 15.59
C GLY A 457 10.91 31.92 15.64
N ARG A 458 10.80 33.24 15.52
CA ARG A 458 9.51 33.93 15.43
C ARG A 458 8.70 33.51 14.21
N ALA A 459 9.33 33.35 13.05
CA ALA A 459 8.67 32.87 11.84
C ALA A 459 8.08 31.46 12.03
N LYS A 460 8.74 30.56 12.76
CA LYS A 460 8.18 29.23 13.11
C LYS A 460 6.97 29.33 14.05
N ASN A 461 6.94 30.33 14.93
CA ASN A 461 5.84 30.54 15.87
C ASN A 461 4.62 31.20 15.20
N ARG A 462 4.82 32.04 14.17
CA ARG A 462 3.76 32.56 13.30
C ARG A 462 3.27 31.49 12.33
N ARG A 463 2.46 30.55 12.83
CA ARG A 463 2.01 29.38 12.07
C ARG A 463 0.51 29.14 12.19
N THR A 464 -0.01 28.40 11.21
CA THR A 464 -1.31 27.73 11.29
C THR A 464 -1.08 26.23 11.40
N GLN A 465 -1.56 25.63 12.48
CA GLN A 465 -1.46 24.21 12.74
C GLN A 465 -2.84 23.57 12.59
N PHE A 466 -2.90 22.37 12.02
CA PHE A 466 -4.13 21.62 11.81
C PHE A 466 -4.06 20.36 12.66
N VAL A 467 -4.93 20.24 13.65
CA VAL A 467 -5.03 19.07 14.52
C VAL A 467 -6.12 18.14 13.98
N ILE A 468 -5.80 16.88 13.81
CA ILE A 468 -6.70 15.83 13.34
C ILE A 468 -7.51 15.32 14.54
N LEU A 469 -8.82 15.53 14.49
CA LEU A 469 -9.74 15.12 15.56
C LEU A 469 -10.33 13.72 15.33
N ALA A 470 -10.40 13.28 14.07
CA ALA A 470 -10.87 11.97 13.64
C ALA A 470 -10.42 11.68 12.20
N LYS A 471 -10.29 10.41 11.82
CA LYS A 471 -9.95 9.93 10.48
C LYS A 471 -10.93 8.89 9.96
#